data_AF-A0A397TSB7-F1
#
_entry.id   AF-A0A397TSB7-F1
#
_cell.length_a   1.000
_cell.length_b   1.000
_cell.length_c   1.000
_cell.angle_alpha   90.00
_cell.angle_beta   90.00
_cell.angle_gamma   90.00
#
_symmetry.space_group_name_H-M   'P 1'
#
loop_
_entity.id
_entity.type
_entity.pdbx_description
1 polymer ?
#
loop_
_entity_poly.entity_id
_entity_poly.type
_entity_poly.pdbx_seq_one_letter_code
_entity_poly.pdbx_strand_id
1 'polypeptide(L)'
;MNNQFFEKLSSNLSELLINGDEHNVVIEVGQAPNNQVFKAHSVILNSRCLYFKDKLNAIDYKNGVKTIKDIDISIKVFDIIIKYIYDGTISLEKVDVSVIFDLLIGSNEFGLEELVKHIQSLLIENNASWLRLNFSRVYQASFKDNNFDALQHFSTNIIAKYPNIVFDSDEFDTLSENILVNILKLDNLQMDEGLIWDYVIRWGIAQNTSLSSNPKQWSDADFLIMKNTLQNCLPLIRYFQISGQDIFKKVRPYQKILDPIIWEDIK
;
A
#
# COMPACT_ATOMS: atom_id res chain seq x y z
N MET A 1 -40.26 -5.33 -23.07
CA MET A 1 -38.86 -5.29 -23.55
C MET A 1 -38.18 -4.10 -22.91
N ASN A 2 -37.00 -4.27 -22.34
CA ASN A 2 -36.21 -3.19 -21.79
C ASN A 2 -35.00 -2.99 -22.71
N ASN A 3 -34.92 -1.85 -23.40
CA ASN A 3 -33.80 -1.49 -24.27
C ASN A 3 -32.90 -0.50 -23.53
N GLN A 4 -31.60 -0.76 -23.49
CA GLN A 4 -30.62 0.08 -22.80
C GLN A 4 -29.83 0.90 -23.83
N PHE A 5 -29.70 2.20 -23.59
CA PHE A 5 -28.99 3.15 -24.48
C PHE A 5 -27.82 3.83 -23.75
N PHE A 6 -27.11 3.08 -22.91
CA PHE A 6 -26.09 3.64 -22.02
C PHE A 6 -24.83 4.11 -22.75
N GLU A 7 -24.46 3.49 -23.86
CA GLU A 7 -23.28 3.89 -24.64
C GLU A 7 -23.39 5.33 -25.16
N LYS A 8 -24.56 5.70 -25.72
CA LYS A 8 -24.79 7.06 -26.20
C LYS A 8 -24.89 8.06 -25.04
N LEU A 9 -25.52 7.68 -23.93
CA LEU A 9 -25.54 8.50 -22.72
C LEU A 9 -24.11 8.78 -22.20
N SER A 10 -23.30 7.73 -22.05
CA SER A 10 -21.89 7.80 -21.64
C SER A 10 -21.09 8.70 -22.57
N SER A 11 -21.19 8.50 -23.89
CA SER A 11 -20.51 9.34 -24.89
C SER A 11 -20.90 10.82 -24.77
N ASN A 12 -22.19 11.11 -24.57
CA ASN A 12 -22.66 12.49 -24.40
C ASN A 12 -22.09 13.14 -23.12
N LEU A 13 -21.90 12.37 -22.04
CA LEU A 13 -21.24 12.88 -20.83
C LEU A 13 -19.75 13.11 -21.09
N SER A 14 -19.05 12.20 -21.79
CA SER A 14 -17.64 12.39 -22.18
C SER A 14 -17.43 13.68 -22.98
N GLU A 15 -18.35 14.00 -23.89
CA GLU A 15 -18.30 15.23 -24.70
C GLU A 15 -18.33 16.50 -23.83
N LEU A 16 -19.07 16.49 -22.71
CA LEU A 16 -19.06 17.60 -21.75
C LEU A 16 -17.66 17.82 -21.12
N LEU A 17 -16.97 16.73 -20.77
CA LEU A 17 -15.61 16.81 -20.23
C LEU A 17 -14.62 17.39 -21.26
N ILE A 18 -14.75 17.02 -22.53
CA ILE A 18 -13.87 17.46 -23.62
C ILE A 18 -14.07 18.95 -23.92
N ASN A 19 -15.33 19.37 -24.09
CA ASN A 19 -15.64 20.74 -24.50
C ASN A 19 -15.55 21.71 -23.31
N GLY A 20 -15.90 21.25 -22.09
CA GLY A 20 -15.89 22.06 -20.87
C GLY A 20 -17.03 23.09 -20.80
N ASP A 21 -18.08 22.91 -21.60
CA ASP A 21 -19.28 23.73 -21.60
C ASP A 21 -20.00 23.61 -20.26
N GLU A 22 -20.49 24.71 -19.70
CA GLU A 22 -21.19 24.73 -18.40
C GLU A 22 -20.40 24.17 -17.20
N HIS A 23 -19.07 24.06 -17.31
CA HIS A 23 -18.23 23.62 -16.19
C HIS A 23 -18.37 24.58 -14.99
N ASN A 24 -18.44 24.00 -13.80
CA ASN A 24 -18.49 24.73 -12.53
C ASN A 24 -17.41 24.26 -11.54
N VAL A 25 -16.51 23.38 -12.00
CA VAL A 25 -15.34 22.91 -11.27
C VAL A 25 -14.11 23.02 -12.17
N VAL A 26 -13.00 23.47 -11.60
CA VAL A 26 -11.68 23.44 -12.19
C VAL A 26 -10.78 22.61 -11.29
N ILE A 27 -10.05 21.65 -11.86
CA ILE A 27 -9.11 20.79 -11.12
C ILE A 27 -7.72 21.02 -11.70
N GLU A 28 -6.79 21.47 -10.86
CA GLU A 28 -5.38 21.64 -11.22
C GLU A 28 -4.59 20.43 -10.72
N VAL A 29 -3.93 19.73 -11.64
CA VAL A 29 -3.15 18.51 -11.35
C VAL A 29 -1.71 18.70 -11.79
N GLY A 30 -0.77 18.27 -10.95
CA GLY A 30 0.66 18.50 -11.14
C GLY A 30 1.12 19.87 -10.61
N GLN A 31 2.43 20.08 -10.64
CA GLN A 31 3.08 21.29 -10.13
C GLN A 31 3.37 22.28 -11.27
N ALA A 32 3.21 23.56 -11.00
CA ALA A 32 3.57 24.62 -11.96
C ALA A 32 5.07 24.54 -12.30
N PRO A 33 5.48 24.78 -13.56
CA PRO A 33 4.67 25.26 -14.69
C PRO A 33 4.03 24.14 -15.54
N ASN A 34 4.22 22.86 -15.18
CA ASN A 34 3.77 21.71 -15.99
C ASN A 34 2.41 21.16 -15.53
N ASN A 35 1.64 21.93 -14.78
CA ASN A 35 0.33 21.52 -14.31
C ASN A 35 -0.68 21.49 -15.47
N GLN A 36 -1.64 20.58 -15.39
CA GLN A 36 -2.77 20.52 -16.31
C GLN A 36 -4.06 20.93 -15.60
N VAL A 37 -4.89 21.68 -16.31
CA VAL A 37 -6.17 22.18 -15.82
C VAL A 37 -7.30 21.39 -16.47
N PHE A 38 -8.15 20.79 -15.65
CA PHE A 38 -9.33 20.03 -16.08
C PHE A 38 -10.60 20.80 -15.73
N LYS A 39 -11.43 21.07 -16.73
CA LYS A 39 -12.78 21.64 -16.54
C LYS A 39 -13.76 20.51 -16.31
N ALA A 40 -14.55 20.59 -15.24
CA ALA A 40 -15.43 19.50 -14.83
C ALA A 40 -16.76 20.00 -14.23
N HIS A 41 -17.66 19.04 -13.99
CA HIS A 41 -19.03 19.26 -13.56
C HIS A 41 -19.25 18.63 -12.19
N SER A 42 -19.58 19.45 -11.19
CA SER A 42 -19.77 19.00 -9.82
C SER A 42 -20.84 17.92 -9.71
N VAL A 43 -21.92 17.98 -10.51
CA VAL A 43 -23.00 16.98 -10.49
C VAL A 43 -22.51 15.58 -10.87
N ILE A 44 -21.63 15.49 -11.86
CA ILE A 44 -21.06 14.20 -12.31
C ILE A 44 -20.06 13.70 -11.26
N LEU A 45 -19.12 14.57 -10.84
CA LEU A 45 -18.13 14.23 -9.82
C LEU A 45 -18.77 13.74 -8.52
N ASN A 46 -19.78 14.47 -8.00
CA ASN A 46 -20.48 14.17 -6.76
C ASN A 46 -21.26 12.85 -6.82
N SER A 47 -21.76 12.47 -8.01
CA SER A 47 -22.56 11.25 -8.18
C SER A 47 -21.72 9.98 -8.29
N ARG A 48 -20.47 10.10 -8.74
CA ARG A 48 -19.59 8.97 -9.05
C ARG A 48 -18.43 8.77 -8.10
N CYS A 49 -18.05 9.79 -7.32
CA CYS A 49 -16.87 9.75 -6.48
C CYS A 49 -17.09 10.49 -5.16
N LEU A 50 -17.08 9.75 -4.05
CA LEU A 50 -17.29 10.29 -2.70
C LEU A 50 -16.18 11.29 -2.32
N TYR A 51 -14.92 11.01 -2.69
CA TYR A 51 -13.81 11.93 -2.50
C TYR A 51 -14.12 13.33 -3.07
N PHE A 52 -14.60 13.40 -4.32
CA PHE A 52 -14.94 14.68 -4.92
C PHE A 52 -16.18 15.31 -4.29
N LYS A 53 -17.18 14.51 -3.90
CA LYS A 53 -18.34 15.02 -3.16
C LYS A 53 -17.93 15.74 -1.88
N ASP A 54 -17.08 15.10 -1.07
CA ASP A 54 -16.62 15.67 0.20
C ASP A 54 -15.70 16.88 -0.03
N LYS A 55 -14.75 16.78 -0.97
CA LYS A 55 -13.84 17.87 -1.31
C LYS A 55 -14.59 19.08 -1.87
N LEU A 56 -15.60 18.88 -2.72
CA LEU A 56 -16.41 19.97 -3.26
C LEU A 56 -17.32 20.59 -2.19
N ASN A 57 -17.82 19.84 -1.22
CA ASN A 57 -18.61 20.39 -0.12
C ASN A 57 -17.80 21.32 0.80
N ALA A 58 -16.49 21.09 0.90
CA ALA A 58 -15.58 21.92 1.71
C ALA A 58 -15.09 23.19 0.99
N ILE A 59 -15.38 23.37 -0.29
CA ILE A 59 -14.88 24.49 -1.11
C ILE A 59 -16.04 25.44 -1.47
N ASP A 60 -15.83 26.74 -1.27
CA ASP A 60 -16.76 27.78 -1.72
C ASP A 60 -16.59 28.12 -3.21
N TYR A 61 -17.68 28.57 -3.83
CA TYR A 61 -17.63 29.10 -5.19
C TYR A 61 -16.87 30.44 -5.24
N LYS A 62 -15.99 30.59 -6.21
CA LYS A 62 -15.39 31.87 -6.60
C LYS A 62 -15.79 32.16 -8.04
N ASN A 63 -16.52 33.25 -8.26
CA ASN A 63 -17.06 33.62 -9.58
C ASN A 63 -17.84 32.48 -10.27
N GLY A 64 -18.62 31.72 -9.50
CA GLY A 64 -19.41 30.59 -10.01
C GLY A 64 -18.66 29.28 -10.23
N VAL A 65 -17.35 29.23 -9.93
CA VAL A 65 -16.51 28.04 -10.14
C VAL A 65 -15.84 27.61 -8.82
N LYS A 66 -15.76 26.30 -8.56
CA LYS A 66 -14.93 25.72 -7.49
C LYS A 66 -13.59 25.27 -8.06
N THR A 67 -12.50 25.55 -7.35
CA THR A 67 -11.16 25.12 -7.77
C THR A 67 -10.61 24.09 -6.80
N ILE A 68 -10.27 22.92 -7.32
CA ILE A 68 -9.57 21.85 -6.61
C ILE A 68 -8.10 21.90 -6.99
N LYS A 69 -7.22 21.87 -5.99
CA LYS A 69 -5.77 21.78 -6.14
C LYS A 69 -5.25 20.60 -5.31
N ASP A 70 -3.94 20.42 -5.33
CA ASP A 70 -3.21 19.47 -4.49
C ASP A 70 -3.74 18.04 -4.66
N ILE A 71 -3.86 17.62 -5.92
CA ILE A 71 -4.13 16.24 -6.29
C ILE A 71 -2.77 15.55 -6.47
N ASP A 72 -2.43 14.64 -5.56
CA ASP A 72 -1.12 13.97 -5.51
C ASP A 72 -1.06 12.74 -6.42
N ILE A 73 -1.45 12.90 -7.68
CA ILE A 73 -1.29 11.88 -8.72
C ILE A 73 -0.81 12.49 -10.03
N SER A 74 -0.19 11.66 -10.88
CA SER A 74 0.27 12.13 -12.18
C SER A 74 -0.88 12.57 -13.08
N ILE A 75 -0.63 13.54 -13.95
CA ILE A 75 -1.59 14.04 -14.94
C ILE A 75 -2.14 12.90 -15.80
N LYS A 76 -1.28 11.96 -16.22
CA LYS A 76 -1.66 10.79 -17.02
C LYS A 76 -2.64 9.88 -16.28
N VAL A 77 -2.42 9.63 -14.99
CA VAL A 77 -3.33 8.83 -14.15
C VAL A 77 -4.64 9.58 -13.93
N PHE A 78 -4.58 10.88 -13.64
CA PHE A 78 -5.77 11.68 -13.40
C PHE A 78 -6.66 11.75 -14.64
N ASP A 79 -6.06 11.91 -15.83
CA ASP A 79 -6.78 11.92 -17.11
C ASP A 79 -7.58 10.61 -17.34
N ILE A 80 -7.04 9.46 -16.93
CA ILE A 80 -7.77 8.18 -16.99
C ILE A 80 -8.92 8.17 -15.97
N ILE A 81 -8.67 8.59 -14.73
CA ILE A 81 -9.68 8.60 -13.66
C ILE A 81 -10.84 9.53 -14.00
N ILE A 82 -10.57 10.74 -14.49
CA ILE A 82 -11.61 11.70 -14.79
C ILE A 82 -12.47 11.23 -15.98
N LYS A 83 -11.89 10.58 -16.99
CA LYS A 83 -12.65 9.97 -18.09
C LYS A 83 -13.55 8.84 -17.59
N TYR A 84 -13.00 7.93 -16.79
CA TYR A 84 -13.76 6.85 -16.15
C TYR A 84 -14.94 7.37 -15.33
N ILE A 85 -14.77 8.49 -14.60
CA ILE A 85 -15.86 9.10 -13.83
C ILE A 85 -17.02 9.54 -14.73
N TYR A 86 -16.74 10.04 -15.94
CA TYR A 86 -17.76 10.54 -16.86
C TYR A 86 -18.41 9.43 -17.68
N ASP A 87 -17.62 8.46 -18.14
CA ASP A 87 -18.04 7.54 -19.18
C ASP A 87 -18.15 6.08 -18.72
N GLY A 88 -17.63 5.77 -17.53
CA GLY A 88 -17.67 4.45 -16.93
C GLY A 88 -16.78 3.42 -17.61
N THR A 89 -15.85 3.85 -18.46
CA THR A 89 -14.98 2.97 -19.25
C THR A 89 -13.50 3.24 -18.97
N ILE A 90 -12.65 2.24 -19.23
CA ILE A 90 -11.20 2.37 -19.19
C ILE A 90 -10.59 1.68 -20.40
N SER A 91 -9.53 2.28 -20.97
CA SER A 91 -8.75 1.67 -22.05
C SER A 91 -7.28 1.67 -21.64
N LEU A 92 -6.74 0.47 -21.37
CA LEU A 92 -5.40 0.28 -20.79
C LEU A 92 -4.42 -0.43 -21.72
N GLU A 93 -4.83 -0.83 -22.93
CA GLU A 93 -4.02 -1.65 -23.86
C GLU A 93 -2.66 -1.03 -24.21
N LYS A 94 -2.59 0.30 -24.28
CA LYS A 94 -1.38 1.07 -24.63
C LYS A 94 -0.78 1.81 -23.44
N VAL A 95 -1.20 1.46 -22.23
CA VAL A 95 -0.76 2.13 -21.00
C VAL A 95 0.33 1.29 -20.34
N ASP A 96 1.44 1.93 -19.98
CA ASP A 96 2.55 1.26 -19.29
C ASP A 96 2.07 0.64 -17.97
N VAL A 97 2.52 -0.57 -17.65
CA VAL A 97 2.10 -1.28 -16.43
C VAL A 97 2.39 -0.48 -15.16
N SER A 98 3.49 0.29 -15.12
CA SER A 98 3.74 1.20 -13.99
C SER A 98 2.65 2.26 -13.83
N VAL A 99 2.12 2.80 -14.93
CA VAL A 99 1.04 3.78 -14.90
C VAL A 99 -0.28 3.11 -14.51
N ILE A 100 -0.52 1.87 -14.94
CA ILE A 100 -1.67 1.07 -14.48
C ILE A 100 -1.58 0.83 -12.97
N PHE A 101 -0.39 0.57 -12.45
CA PHE A 101 -0.16 0.42 -11.01
C PHE A 101 -0.40 1.74 -10.25
N ASP A 102 0.06 2.87 -10.78
CA ASP A 102 -0.25 4.19 -10.21
C ASP A 102 -1.74 4.53 -10.30
N LEU A 103 -2.42 4.07 -11.36
CA LEU A 103 -3.87 4.17 -11.48
C LEU A 103 -4.60 3.37 -10.41
N LEU A 104 -4.10 2.19 -10.03
CA LEU A 104 -4.66 1.43 -8.90
C LEU A 104 -4.57 2.22 -7.60
N ILE A 105 -3.39 2.78 -7.29
CA ILE A 105 -3.15 3.59 -6.08
C ILE A 105 -4.05 4.82 -6.08
N GLY A 106 -4.09 5.58 -7.17
CA GLY A 106 -4.95 6.74 -7.29
C GLY A 106 -6.43 6.37 -7.15
N SER A 107 -6.88 5.31 -7.82
CA SER A 107 -8.29 4.86 -7.72
C SER A 107 -8.70 4.53 -6.29
N ASN A 108 -7.79 4.00 -5.47
CA ASN A 108 -8.03 3.77 -4.06
C ASN A 108 -8.19 5.08 -3.28
N GLU A 109 -7.32 6.07 -3.52
CA GLU A 109 -7.41 7.40 -2.89
C GLU A 109 -8.74 8.10 -3.23
N PHE A 110 -9.23 7.95 -4.46
CA PHE A 110 -10.53 8.48 -4.88
C PHE A 110 -11.74 7.63 -4.43
N GLY A 111 -11.52 6.50 -3.75
CA GLY A 111 -12.58 5.60 -3.28
C GLY A 111 -13.34 4.89 -4.41
N LEU A 112 -12.68 4.63 -5.55
CA LEU A 112 -13.28 4.01 -6.74
C LEU A 112 -13.18 2.48 -6.68
N GLU A 113 -13.91 1.87 -5.74
CA GLU A 113 -13.79 0.43 -5.43
C GLU A 113 -13.94 -0.52 -6.63
N GLU A 114 -14.88 -0.23 -7.53
CA GLU A 114 -15.10 -1.02 -8.76
C GLU A 114 -13.84 -1.04 -9.63
N LEU A 115 -13.23 0.13 -9.82
CA LEU A 115 -12.02 0.30 -10.62
C LEU A 115 -10.81 -0.35 -9.92
N VAL A 116 -10.70 -0.22 -8.60
CA VAL A 116 -9.67 -0.87 -7.78
C VAL A 116 -9.71 -2.40 -7.95
N LYS A 117 -10.89 -3.01 -7.85
CA LYS A 117 -11.07 -4.47 -8.03
C LYS A 117 -10.70 -4.92 -9.44
N HIS A 118 -11.12 -4.18 -10.45
CA HIS A 118 -10.81 -4.48 -11.84
C HIS A 118 -9.29 -4.42 -12.12
N ILE A 119 -8.63 -3.34 -11.71
CA ILE A 119 -7.19 -3.15 -11.99
C ILE A 119 -6.34 -4.19 -11.25
N GLN A 120 -6.68 -4.55 -10.00
CA GLN A 120 -5.96 -5.61 -9.29
C GLN A 120 -6.00 -6.93 -10.06
N SER A 121 -7.19 -7.33 -10.53
CA SER A 121 -7.36 -8.55 -11.31
C SER A 121 -6.54 -8.51 -12.60
N LEU A 122 -6.62 -7.39 -13.35
CA LEU A 122 -5.86 -7.18 -14.58
C LEU A 122 -4.35 -7.28 -14.35
N LEU A 123 -3.83 -6.64 -13.31
CA LEU A 123 -2.39 -6.67 -12.99
C LEU A 123 -1.92 -8.09 -12.65
N ILE A 124 -2.71 -8.84 -11.87
CA ILE A 124 -2.35 -10.21 -11.46
C ILE A 124 -2.45 -11.18 -12.64
N GLU A 125 -3.49 -11.09 -13.46
CA GLU A 125 -3.71 -12.01 -14.57
C GLU A 125 -2.75 -11.76 -15.74
N ASN A 126 -2.55 -10.48 -16.10
CA ASN A 126 -1.84 -10.11 -17.33
C ASN A 126 -0.43 -9.56 -17.08
N ASN A 127 -0.13 -9.09 -15.87
CA ASN A 127 1.12 -8.39 -15.57
C ASN A 127 1.88 -8.93 -14.35
N ALA A 128 1.63 -10.17 -13.93
CA ALA A 128 2.30 -10.78 -12.78
C ALA A 128 3.84 -10.75 -12.85
N SER A 129 4.44 -10.85 -14.05
CA SER A 129 5.90 -10.74 -14.21
C SER A 129 6.41 -9.36 -13.83
N TRP A 130 5.69 -8.30 -14.21
CA TRP A 130 6.04 -6.94 -13.82
C TRP A 130 5.87 -6.75 -12.30
N LEU A 131 4.81 -7.31 -11.71
CA LEU A 131 4.60 -7.26 -10.26
C LEU A 131 5.74 -7.91 -9.49
N ARG A 132 6.25 -9.05 -9.97
CA ARG A 132 7.40 -9.74 -9.36
C ARG A 132 8.70 -8.96 -9.50
N LEU A 133 8.94 -8.33 -10.66
CA LEU A 133 10.13 -7.49 -10.88
C LEU A 133 10.12 -6.22 -10.03
N ASN A 134 8.93 -5.71 -9.68
CA ASN A 134 8.75 -4.49 -8.90
C ASN A 134 8.22 -4.79 -7.49
N PHE A 135 8.60 -5.95 -6.93
CA PHE A 135 7.96 -6.52 -5.75
C PHE A 135 7.99 -5.58 -4.53
N SER A 136 9.12 -4.93 -4.25
CA SER A 136 9.26 -4.00 -3.11
C SER A 136 8.17 -2.90 -3.14
N ARG A 137 8.00 -2.24 -4.29
CA ARG A 137 6.96 -1.22 -4.48
C ARG A 137 5.54 -1.81 -4.40
N VAL A 138 5.31 -2.96 -5.03
CA VAL A 138 4.00 -3.63 -5.04
C VAL A 138 3.58 -4.01 -3.63
N TYR A 139 4.50 -4.63 -2.90
CA TYR A 139 4.33 -5.06 -1.53
C TYR A 139 4.00 -3.88 -0.61
N GLN A 140 4.84 -2.85 -0.57
CA GLN A 140 4.62 -1.67 0.27
C GLN A 140 3.27 -1.00 -0.01
N ALA A 141 2.90 -0.84 -1.29
CA ALA A 141 1.62 -0.26 -1.66
C ALA A 141 0.43 -1.17 -1.27
N SER A 142 0.56 -2.49 -1.46
CA SER A 142 -0.51 -3.45 -1.15
C SER A 142 -0.89 -3.49 0.32
N PHE A 143 0.07 -3.26 1.22
CA PHE A 143 -0.15 -3.32 2.67
C PHE A 143 -0.27 -1.95 3.34
N LYS A 144 -0.23 -0.86 2.57
CA LYS A 144 -0.51 0.50 3.09
C LYS A 144 -1.98 0.66 3.47
N ASP A 145 -2.88 0.09 2.67
CA ASP A 145 -4.33 0.12 2.84
C ASP A 145 -4.94 -1.28 2.73
N ASN A 146 -6.10 -1.49 3.37
CA ASN A 146 -6.80 -2.77 3.37
C ASN A 146 -7.64 -3.02 2.10
N ASN A 147 -7.56 -2.16 1.09
CA ASN A 147 -8.42 -2.23 -0.10
C ASN A 147 -7.78 -3.06 -1.25
N PHE A 148 -6.58 -3.59 -1.03
CA PHE A 148 -5.81 -4.32 -2.03
C PHE A 148 -5.71 -5.82 -1.74
N ASP A 149 -6.79 -6.44 -1.27
CA ASP A 149 -6.85 -7.86 -0.86
C ASP A 149 -6.23 -8.83 -1.89
N ALA A 150 -6.53 -8.65 -3.18
CA ALA A 150 -6.02 -9.54 -4.22
C ALA A 150 -4.49 -9.40 -4.40
N LEU A 151 -3.97 -8.18 -4.36
CA LEU A 151 -2.52 -7.93 -4.38
C LEU A 151 -1.83 -8.35 -3.09
N GLN A 152 -2.48 -8.19 -1.94
CA GLN A 152 -1.97 -8.69 -0.67
C GLN A 152 -1.85 -10.22 -0.71
N HIS A 153 -2.88 -10.92 -1.16
CA HIS A 153 -2.83 -12.38 -1.35
C HIS A 153 -1.74 -12.81 -2.35
N PHE A 154 -1.64 -12.12 -3.49
CA PHE A 154 -0.57 -12.35 -4.46
C PHE A 154 0.82 -12.20 -3.82
N SER A 155 1.02 -11.12 -3.07
CA SER A 155 2.30 -10.78 -2.43
C SER A 155 2.66 -11.76 -1.31
N THR A 156 1.70 -12.07 -0.44
CA THR A 156 1.83 -13.05 0.64
C THR A 156 2.22 -14.43 0.11
N ASN A 157 1.62 -14.87 -1.00
CA ASN A 157 1.98 -16.16 -1.62
C ASN A 157 3.42 -16.20 -2.14
N ILE A 158 3.95 -15.06 -2.58
CA ILE A 158 5.36 -14.95 -3.01
C ILE A 158 6.28 -14.97 -1.79
N ILE A 159 5.98 -14.16 -0.77
CA ILE A 159 6.77 -14.05 0.47
C ILE A 159 6.82 -15.39 1.19
N ALA A 160 5.71 -16.10 1.29
CA ALA A 160 5.66 -17.42 1.92
C ALA A 160 6.66 -18.39 1.28
N LYS A 161 6.80 -18.36 -0.06
CA LYS A 161 7.70 -19.26 -0.81
C LYS A 161 9.15 -18.76 -0.90
N TYR A 162 9.33 -17.44 -0.95
CA TYR A 162 10.63 -16.79 -1.17
C TYR A 162 10.82 -15.61 -0.19
N PRO A 163 10.85 -15.86 1.13
CA PRO A 163 10.86 -14.80 2.14
C PRO A 163 12.03 -13.83 2.00
N ASN A 164 13.17 -14.30 1.52
CA ASN A 164 14.37 -13.50 1.26
C ASN A 164 14.11 -12.28 0.36
N ILE A 165 13.08 -12.29 -0.51
CA ILE A 165 12.72 -11.13 -1.33
C ILE A 165 12.38 -9.88 -0.49
N VAL A 166 11.95 -10.08 0.75
CA VAL A 166 11.69 -9.00 1.72
C VAL A 166 12.80 -8.94 2.77
N PHE A 167 13.14 -10.06 3.39
CA PHE A 167 14.09 -10.06 4.51
C PHE A 167 15.52 -9.63 4.12
N ASP A 168 15.97 -9.98 2.92
CA ASP A 168 17.29 -9.57 2.40
C ASP A 168 17.26 -8.24 1.66
N SER A 169 16.11 -7.56 1.60
CA SER A 169 15.99 -6.29 0.89
C SER A 169 16.62 -5.13 1.68
N ASP A 170 17.13 -4.13 0.95
CA ASP A 170 17.69 -2.92 1.56
C ASP A 170 16.63 -2.10 2.31
N GLU A 171 15.36 -2.26 1.94
CA GLU A 171 14.22 -1.59 2.57
C GLU A 171 13.69 -2.32 3.81
N PHE A 172 14.18 -3.52 4.13
CA PHE A 172 13.68 -4.32 5.25
C PHE A 172 13.67 -3.54 6.57
N ASP A 173 14.75 -2.80 6.83
CA ASP A 173 14.92 -2.01 8.06
C ASP A 173 13.96 -0.82 8.14
N THR A 174 13.27 -0.48 7.06
CA THR A 174 12.29 0.62 6.97
C THR A 174 10.85 0.14 6.89
N LEU A 175 10.61 -1.17 6.91
CA LEU A 175 9.25 -1.72 6.91
C LEU A 175 8.47 -1.22 8.12
N SER A 176 7.20 -0.89 7.91
CA SER A 176 6.32 -0.57 9.04
C SER A 176 6.07 -1.83 9.89
N GLU A 177 5.81 -1.64 11.18
CA GLU A 177 5.55 -2.75 12.11
C GLU A 177 4.38 -3.63 11.62
N ASN A 178 3.31 -3.02 11.11
CA ASN A 178 2.14 -3.74 10.59
C ASN A 178 2.52 -4.70 9.44
N ILE A 179 3.40 -4.24 8.56
CA ILE A 179 3.89 -4.99 7.41
C ILE A 179 4.72 -6.19 7.88
N LEU A 180 5.66 -5.99 8.83
CA LEU A 180 6.46 -7.07 9.42
C LEU A 180 5.58 -8.09 10.17
N VAL A 181 4.64 -7.61 11.00
CA VAL A 181 3.69 -8.45 11.74
C VAL A 181 2.87 -9.34 10.80
N ASN A 182 2.42 -8.81 9.65
CA ASN A 182 1.67 -9.60 8.68
C ASN A 182 2.52 -10.70 8.02
N ILE A 183 3.82 -10.47 7.81
CA ILE A 183 4.72 -11.54 7.34
C ILE A 183 4.91 -12.62 8.42
N LEU A 184 5.16 -12.22 9.66
CA LEU A 184 5.44 -13.15 10.76
C LEU A 184 4.24 -14.06 11.08
N LYS A 185 3.01 -13.59 10.80
CA LYS A 185 1.79 -14.40 10.92
C LYS A 185 1.67 -15.53 9.89
N LEU A 186 2.52 -15.59 8.87
CA LEU A 186 2.42 -16.60 7.82
C LEU A 186 2.87 -17.98 8.31
N ASP A 187 1.93 -18.89 8.48
CA ASP A 187 2.17 -20.27 8.91
C ASP A 187 3.14 -21.04 8.00
N ASN A 188 3.13 -20.72 6.71
CA ASN A 188 3.87 -21.43 5.67
C ASN A 188 5.14 -20.71 5.18
N LEU A 189 5.66 -19.74 5.93
CA LEU A 189 6.89 -19.01 5.60
C LEU A 189 8.08 -19.98 5.49
N GLN A 190 8.68 -20.08 4.30
CA GLN A 190 9.80 -21.00 4.02
C GLN A 190 11.15 -20.41 4.50
N MET A 191 11.30 -20.18 5.80
CA MET A 191 12.53 -19.66 6.42
C MET A 191 12.76 -20.32 7.78
N ASP A 192 14.03 -20.55 8.13
CA ASP A 192 14.40 -21.03 9.48
C ASP A 192 14.01 -20.01 10.54
N GLU A 193 13.37 -20.47 11.62
CA GLU A 193 12.85 -19.59 12.68
C GLU A 193 13.99 -18.86 13.42
N GLY A 194 15.17 -19.47 13.51
CA GLY A 194 16.36 -18.83 14.06
C GLY A 194 16.89 -17.70 13.18
N LEU A 195 16.67 -17.74 11.86
CA LEU A 195 16.93 -16.61 10.96
C LEU A 195 15.86 -15.53 11.06
N ILE A 196 14.58 -15.91 11.16
CA ILE A 196 13.48 -14.96 11.39
C ILE A 196 13.76 -14.12 12.65
N TRP A 197 14.21 -14.77 13.73
CA TRP A 197 14.66 -14.09 14.95
C TRP A 197 15.74 -13.04 14.67
N ASP A 198 16.79 -13.39 13.93
CA ASP A 198 17.88 -12.46 13.60
C ASP A 198 17.36 -11.22 12.86
N TYR A 199 16.45 -11.40 11.90
CA TYR A 199 15.83 -10.28 11.18
C TYR A 199 14.94 -9.43 12.08
N VAL A 200 14.15 -10.03 12.97
CA VAL A 200 13.30 -9.27 13.90
C VAL A 200 14.13 -8.43 14.86
N ILE A 201 15.25 -8.98 15.36
CA ILE A 201 16.22 -8.22 16.15
C ILE A 201 16.87 -7.10 15.34
N ARG A 202 17.30 -7.38 14.11
CA ARG A 202 17.86 -6.38 13.19
C ARG A 202 16.89 -5.23 12.96
N TRP A 203 15.63 -5.54 12.63
CA TRP A 203 14.58 -4.54 12.44
C TRP A 203 14.34 -3.71 13.70
N GLY A 204 14.25 -4.36 14.87
CA GLY A 204 14.04 -3.66 16.14
C GLY A 204 15.20 -2.71 16.51
N ILE A 205 16.44 -3.07 16.19
CA ILE A 205 17.61 -2.19 16.36
C ILE A 205 17.54 -1.03 15.37
N ALA A 206 17.17 -1.28 14.11
CA ALA A 206 17.02 -0.22 13.10
C ALA A 206 15.96 0.82 13.48
N GLN A 207 14.87 0.41 14.15
CA GLN A 207 13.86 1.34 14.68
C GLN A 207 14.36 2.17 15.88
N ASN A 208 15.44 1.73 16.54
CA ASN A 208 15.97 2.35 17.74
C ASN A 208 17.46 2.68 17.57
N THR A 209 17.76 3.68 16.75
CA THR A 209 19.13 4.06 16.36
C THR A 209 20.07 4.44 17.51
N SER A 210 19.54 4.68 18.72
CA SER A 210 20.34 4.89 19.93
C SER A 210 20.89 3.59 20.54
N LEU A 211 20.33 2.42 20.18
CA LEU A 211 20.76 1.14 20.70
C LEU A 211 22.06 0.67 20.03
N SER A 212 22.97 0.13 20.83
CA SER A 212 24.12 -0.60 20.30
C SER A 212 23.67 -1.87 19.57
N SER A 213 24.40 -2.29 18.55
CA SER A 213 24.18 -3.61 17.92
C SER A 213 24.57 -4.78 18.85
N ASN A 214 25.35 -4.53 19.90
CA ASN A 214 25.78 -5.56 20.86
C ASN A 214 24.92 -5.53 22.13
N PRO A 215 24.06 -6.54 22.39
CA PRO A 215 23.17 -6.57 23.55
C PRO A 215 23.92 -6.64 24.89
N LYS A 216 25.21 -7.02 24.91
CA LYS A 216 26.02 -6.99 26.14
C LYS A 216 26.27 -5.57 26.65
N GLN A 217 26.09 -4.56 25.80
CA GLN A 217 26.25 -3.15 26.15
C GLN A 217 24.94 -2.49 26.59
N TRP A 218 23.82 -3.24 26.57
CA TRP A 218 22.51 -2.70 26.86
C TRP A 218 22.25 -2.60 28.36
N SER A 219 21.71 -1.45 28.77
CA SER A 219 21.12 -1.22 30.08
C SER A 219 19.72 -1.85 30.17
N ASP A 220 19.14 -1.90 31.37
CA ASP A 220 17.76 -2.37 31.53
C ASP A 220 16.75 -1.47 30.81
N ALA A 221 17.04 -0.17 30.67
CA ALA A 221 16.22 0.75 29.88
C ALA A 221 16.27 0.43 28.38
N ASP A 222 17.44 0.05 27.85
CA ASP A 222 17.62 -0.35 26.45
C ASP A 222 16.82 -1.62 26.12
N PHE A 223 16.84 -2.61 27.03
CA PHE A 223 16.02 -3.81 26.90
C PHE A 223 14.53 -3.50 26.93
N LEU A 224 14.09 -2.54 27.75
CA LEU A 224 12.69 -2.11 27.81
C LEU A 224 12.25 -1.44 26.50
N ILE A 225 13.09 -0.58 25.91
CA ILE A 225 12.85 0.04 24.61
C ILE A 225 12.66 -1.05 23.54
N MET A 226 13.60 -1.98 23.44
CA MET A 226 13.54 -3.07 22.46
C MET A 226 12.28 -3.95 22.66
N LYS A 227 11.94 -4.27 23.91
CA LYS A 227 10.75 -5.05 24.25
C LYS A 227 9.47 -4.35 23.77
N ASN A 228 9.37 -3.04 23.98
CA ASN A 228 8.21 -2.27 23.55
C ASN A 228 8.13 -2.18 22.02
N THR A 229 9.26 -1.99 21.33
CA THR A 229 9.31 -1.98 19.86
C THR A 229 8.89 -3.31 19.25
N LEU A 230 9.29 -4.42 19.84
CA LEU A 230 9.03 -5.76 19.30
C LEU A 230 7.79 -6.43 19.91
N GLN A 231 6.98 -5.72 20.71
CA GLN A 231 5.89 -6.34 21.48
C GLN A 231 4.88 -7.10 20.63
N ASN A 232 4.62 -6.66 19.39
CA ASN A 232 3.70 -7.35 18.47
C ASN A 232 4.40 -8.41 17.60
N CYS A 233 5.73 -8.40 17.53
CA CYS A 233 6.53 -9.35 16.76
C CYS A 233 6.92 -10.56 17.62
N LEU A 234 7.34 -10.35 18.87
CA LEU A 234 7.82 -11.41 19.77
C LEU A 234 6.82 -12.56 19.97
N PRO A 235 5.49 -12.34 20.08
CA PRO A 235 4.52 -13.42 20.21
C PRO A 235 4.34 -14.27 18.94
N LEU A 236 4.82 -13.77 17.79
CA LEU A 236 4.69 -14.44 16.50
C LEU A 236 5.88 -15.36 16.20
N ILE A 237 6.96 -15.25 16.97
CA ILE A 237 8.13 -16.12 16.85
C ILE A 237 7.80 -17.50 17.42
N ARG A 238 8.07 -18.55 16.62
CA ARG A 238 7.83 -19.95 16.98
C ARG A 238 9.05 -20.52 17.69
N TYR A 239 9.34 -20.06 18.91
CA TYR A 239 10.57 -20.41 19.63
C TYR A 239 10.91 -21.91 19.67
N PHE A 240 9.92 -22.81 19.75
CA PHE A 240 10.13 -24.26 19.72
C PHE A 240 10.61 -24.83 18.37
N GLN A 241 10.55 -24.04 17.31
CA GLN A 241 11.11 -24.36 15.98
C GLN A 241 12.54 -23.83 15.81
N ILE A 242 13.04 -23.02 16.75
CA ILE A 242 14.43 -22.57 16.77
C ILE A 242 15.32 -23.69 17.32
N SER A 243 16.45 -23.95 16.67
CA SER A 243 17.40 -24.96 17.15
C SER A 243 17.92 -24.60 18.56
N GLY A 244 18.13 -25.59 19.44
CA GLY A 244 18.65 -25.31 20.79
C GLY A 244 20.02 -24.59 20.77
N GLN A 245 20.83 -24.85 19.73
CA GLN A 245 22.08 -24.12 19.51
C GLN A 245 21.83 -22.62 19.24
N ASP A 246 20.83 -22.30 18.45
CA ASP A 246 20.44 -20.93 18.12
C ASP A 246 19.71 -20.25 19.27
N ILE A 247 18.91 -20.96 20.07
CA ILE A 247 18.37 -20.41 21.33
C ILE A 247 19.53 -19.92 22.21
N PHE A 248 20.56 -20.74 22.40
CA PHE A 248 21.69 -20.38 23.24
C PHE A 248 22.53 -19.23 22.67
N LYS A 249 22.76 -19.22 21.35
CA LYS A 249 23.65 -18.26 20.69
C LYS A 249 22.96 -16.93 20.35
N LYS A 250 21.75 -16.99 19.83
CA LYS A 250 21.01 -15.87 19.21
C LYS A 250 19.94 -15.29 20.13
N VAL A 251 19.18 -16.14 20.82
CA VAL A 251 18.03 -15.70 21.65
C VAL A 251 18.47 -15.31 23.07
N ARG A 252 19.29 -16.13 23.72
CA ARG A 252 19.76 -15.92 25.10
C ARG A 252 20.34 -14.52 25.39
N PRO A 253 21.13 -13.89 24.49
CA PRO A 253 21.63 -12.53 24.73
C PRO A 253 20.52 -11.50 24.94
N TYR A 254 19.32 -11.76 24.43
CA TYR A 254 18.14 -10.90 24.52
C TYR A 254 17.08 -11.39 25.49
N GLN A 255 17.36 -12.39 26.35
CA GLN A 255 16.37 -13.02 27.25
C GLN A 255 15.50 -12.03 28.06
N LYS A 256 16.02 -10.82 28.35
CA LYS A 256 15.30 -9.76 29.09
C LYS A 256 14.10 -9.16 28.33
N ILE A 257 14.05 -9.28 26.99
CA ILE A 257 12.90 -8.80 26.21
C ILE A 257 11.75 -9.82 26.19
N LEU A 258 12.04 -11.08 26.51
CA LEU A 258 11.05 -12.16 26.49
C LEU A 258 10.16 -12.13 27.73
N ASP A 259 9.00 -12.78 27.61
CA ASP A 259 8.21 -13.12 28.79
C ASP A 259 8.97 -14.17 29.63
N PRO A 260 9.04 -14.03 30.97
CA PRO A 260 9.71 -15.00 31.82
C PRO A 260 9.22 -16.44 31.63
N ILE A 261 7.92 -16.63 31.38
CA ILE A 261 7.33 -17.96 31.17
C ILE A 261 7.87 -18.56 29.86
N ILE A 262 7.85 -17.78 28.78
CA ILE A 262 8.38 -18.21 27.47
C ILE A 262 9.87 -18.60 27.62
N TRP A 263 10.66 -17.81 28.34
CA TRP A 263 12.08 -18.11 28.53
C TRP A 263 12.32 -19.41 29.30
N GLU A 264 11.52 -19.68 30.34
CA GLU A 264 11.62 -20.93 31.10
C GLU A 264 11.29 -22.16 30.26
N ASP A 265 10.36 -22.05 29.30
CA ASP A 265 9.91 -23.16 28.47
C ASP A 265 10.89 -23.53 27.33
N ILE A 266 11.75 -22.61 26.91
CA ILE A 266 12.59 -22.77 25.70
C ILE A 266 14.10 -22.94 26.00
N LYS A 267 14.53 -22.72 27.24
CA LYS A 267 15.95 -22.71 27.64
C LYS A 267 16.56 -24.10 27.83
#